data_AF-A0A1G0ZVL2-F1
#
_entry.id   AF-A0A1G0ZVL2-F1
#
_cell.length_a   1.000
_cell.length_b   1.000
_cell.length_c   1.000
_cell.angle_alpha   90.00
_cell.angle_beta   90.00
_cell.angle_gamma   90.00
#
_symmetry.space_group_name_H-M   'P 1'
#
loop_
_entity.id
_entity.type
_entity.pdbx_description
1 polymer ?
#
loop_
_entity_poly.entity_id
_entity_poly.type
_entity_poly.pdbx_seq_one_letter_code
_entity_poly.pdbx_strand_id
1 'polypeptide(L)'
;MKQVVAILVLSVTFHARADLSFTNGAWFDAKNADGASLVVRSGDYQMRFAEKSSWTFREAWYKRKQFLSTSGWQQPVLNEAGVPKGKDAFLGTGHRRETVESIGVTVSEAGKPGHAYPVAEGLSVTNGNIFTVAKKSKFISEFNGLLYEHRSWVTLSPDGIHERYWFRAAGEGTTNVNFMYVFMHIFRNSTKQWVVGDDKGETARDEFKDDMSFSLKKDIRWAFIYDPIETVGIVYVYPRMYEGRSGFKNSFWNRNYDNKLYLQIDPKRKMDEEFEYEVTVKAFISEAELWEVPAKKILAPLLGRK
;
A
#
# COMPACT_ATOMS: atom_id res chain seq x y z
N MET A 1 -34.14 22.35 38.81
CA MET A 1 -33.09 21.37 38.50
C MET A 1 -33.24 20.95 37.05
N LYS A 2 -32.30 21.32 36.17
CA LYS A 2 -32.30 20.92 34.76
C LYS A 2 -31.50 19.62 34.64
N GLN A 3 -32.15 18.52 34.26
CA GLN A 3 -31.47 17.27 33.92
C GLN A 3 -30.72 17.44 32.61
N VAL A 4 -29.39 17.29 32.65
CA VAL A 4 -28.53 17.19 31.48
C VAL A 4 -28.53 15.73 31.05
N VAL A 5 -29.14 15.45 29.89
CA VAL A 5 -29.05 14.13 29.25
C VAL A 5 -27.72 14.07 28.51
N ALA A 6 -26.78 13.32 29.07
CA ALA A 6 -25.52 12.99 28.39
C ALA A 6 -25.82 11.96 27.29
N ILE A 7 -25.73 12.40 26.03
CA ILE A 7 -25.77 11.51 24.88
C ILE A 7 -24.40 10.84 24.79
N LEU A 8 -24.31 9.60 25.26
CA LEU A 8 -23.15 8.74 25.09
C LEU A 8 -23.11 8.28 23.63
N VAL A 9 -22.30 8.93 22.79
CA VAL A 9 -22.00 8.44 21.44
C VAL A 9 -21.04 7.25 21.59
N LEU A 10 -21.60 6.05 21.67
CA LEU A 10 -20.85 4.80 21.56
C LEU A 10 -20.30 4.69 20.14
N SER A 11 -19.01 5.01 19.96
CA SER A 11 -18.28 4.64 18.76
C SER A 11 -18.11 3.13 18.74
N VAL A 12 -18.95 2.44 17.97
CA VAL A 12 -18.79 1.00 17.69
C VAL A 12 -17.48 0.84 16.92
N THR A 13 -16.43 0.39 17.61
CA THR A 13 -15.13 0.15 17.00
C THR A 13 -15.09 -1.32 16.58
N PHE A 14 -15.30 -1.55 15.30
CA PHE A 14 -15.36 -2.89 14.73
C PHE A 14 -14.00 -3.57 14.74
N HIS A 15 -13.94 -4.69 15.45
CA HIS A 15 -12.90 -5.71 15.34
C HIS A 15 -13.31 -6.73 14.28
N ALA A 16 -13.20 -6.35 13.02
CA ALA A 16 -13.07 -7.34 11.98
C ALA A 16 -11.57 -7.46 11.67
N ARG A 17 -10.86 -8.33 12.42
CA ARG A 17 -9.95 -9.21 11.70
C ARG A 17 -10.89 -9.99 10.80
N ALA A 18 -11.14 -9.48 9.59
CA ALA A 18 -11.76 -10.30 8.57
C ALA A 18 -10.94 -11.58 8.60
N ASP A 19 -11.61 -12.67 8.96
CA ASP A 19 -11.10 -14.00 8.74
C ASP A 19 -10.90 -14.10 7.22
N LEU A 20 -9.77 -13.58 6.76
CA LEU A 20 -9.23 -13.71 5.41
C LEU A 20 -8.63 -15.11 5.28
N SER A 21 -9.26 -16.11 5.89
CA SER A 21 -9.03 -17.48 5.50
C SER A 21 -9.24 -17.54 3.99
N PHE A 22 -8.19 -18.00 3.32
CA PHE A 22 -8.12 -18.25 1.88
C PHE A 22 -9.23 -19.18 1.36
N THR A 23 -10.11 -19.67 2.23
CA THR A 23 -10.86 -20.90 2.04
C THR A 23 -12.20 -20.71 1.37
N ASN A 24 -12.77 -19.49 1.33
CA ASN A 24 -14.15 -19.30 0.84
C ASN A 24 -14.33 -18.23 -0.26
N GLY A 25 -13.25 -17.65 -0.78
CA GLY A 25 -13.31 -16.73 -1.93
C GLY A 25 -13.06 -17.46 -3.25
N ALA A 26 -13.89 -17.25 -4.26
CA ALA A 26 -13.62 -17.71 -5.62
C ALA A 26 -12.36 -17.01 -6.16
N TRP A 27 -11.32 -17.78 -6.46
CA TRP A 27 -10.12 -17.33 -7.16
C TRP A 27 -10.31 -17.54 -8.65
N PHE A 28 -9.86 -16.58 -9.45
CA PHE A 28 -9.96 -16.65 -10.89
C PHE A 28 -8.55 -16.69 -11.50
N ASP A 29 -8.40 -17.49 -12.56
CA ASP A 29 -7.15 -17.55 -13.32
C ASP A 29 -6.91 -16.19 -13.98
N ALA A 30 -5.71 -15.62 -13.75
CA ALA A 30 -5.35 -14.31 -14.27
C ALA A 30 -5.18 -14.29 -15.79
N LYS A 31 -5.05 -15.46 -16.45
CA LYS A 31 -4.80 -15.60 -17.90
C LYS A 31 -5.92 -15.08 -18.82
N ASN A 32 -7.10 -14.76 -18.30
CA ASN A 32 -8.26 -14.35 -19.09
C ASN A 32 -8.54 -12.84 -19.07
N ALA A 33 -7.56 -12.01 -18.68
CA ALA A 33 -7.80 -10.60 -18.39
C ALA A 33 -6.74 -9.64 -18.99
N ASP A 34 -6.13 -10.02 -20.12
CA ASP A 34 -5.13 -9.21 -20.82
C ASP A 34 -5.62 -7.78 -21.11
N GLY A 35 -4.82 -6.79 -20.68
CA GLY A 35 -5.16 -5.37 -20.87
C GLY A 35 -6.28 -4.83 -19.98
N ALA A 36 -6.88 -5.67 -19.13
CA ALA A 36 -7.98 -5.27 -18.28
C ALA A 36 -7.56 -4.28 -17.18
N SER A 37 -8.53 -3.48 -16.75
CA SER A 37 -8.40 -2.64 -15.56
C SER A 37 -9.64 -2.74 -14.69
N LEU A 38 -9.43 -2.60 -13.39
CA LEU A 38 -10.45 -2.65 -12.36
C LEU A 38 -10.50 -1.30 -11.65
N VAL A 39 -11.68 -0.71 -11.54
CA VAL A 39 -11.91 0.50 -10.74
C VAL A 39 -12.85 0.16 -9.60
N VAL A 40 -12.41 0.35 -8.37
CA VAL A 40 -13.23 0.16 -7.17
C VAL A 40 -13.50 1.50 -6.50
N ARG A 41 -14.68 1.64 -5.89
CA ARG A 41 -15.12 2.86 -5.20
C ARG A 41 -15.73 2.50 -3.87
N SER A 42 -15.34 3.18 -2.81
CA SER A 42 -15.96 3.04 -1.50
C SER A 42 -15.98 4.37 -0.76
N GLY A 43 -17.18 4.83 -0.39
CA GLY A 43 -17.38 6.16 0.16
C GLY A 43 -16.77 7.23 -0.74
N ASP A 44 -15.87 8.04 -0.18
CA ASP A 44 -15.17 9.11 -0.90
C ASP A 44 -13.94 8.62 -1.69
N TYR A 45 -13.57 7.34 -1.58
CA TYR A 45 -12.38 6.79 -2.21
C TYR A 45 -12.66 6.14 -3.56
N GLN A 46 -11.67 6.21 -4.43
CA GLN A 46 -11.58 5.43 -5.66
C GLN A 46 -10.15 4.87 -5.81
N MET A 47 -10.01 3.65 -6.33
CA MET A 47 -8.72 3.08 -6.73
C MET A 47 -8.83 2.41 -8.10
N ARG A 48 -7.72 2.42 -8.85
CA ARG A 48 -7.61 1.69 -10.12
C ARG A 48 -6.49 0.67 -10.06
N PHE A 49 -6.77 -0.56 -10.50
CA PHE A 49 -5.82 -1.65 -10.70
C PHE A 49 -5.71 -1.97 -12.19
N ALA A 50 -4.56 -2.47 -12.63
CA ALA A 50 -4.33 -2.80 -14.03
C ALA A 50 -3.53 -4.09 -14.21
N GLU A 51 -3.95 -4.93 -15.16
CA GLU A 51 -3.28 -6.18 -15.53
C GLU A 51 -1.83 -5.94 -15.95
N LYS A 52 -1.59 -4.94 -16.82
CA LYS A 52 -0.27 -4.56 -17.35
C LYS A 52 0.82 -4.38 -16.27
N SER A 53 0.40 -4.14 -15.03
CA SER A 53 1.27 -4.09 -13.87
C SER A 53 0.95 -5.15 -12.86
N SER A 54 0.78 -6.39 -13.30
CA SER A 54 0.56 -7.55 -12.44
C SER A 54 -0.54 -7.30 -11.41
N TRP A 55 -1.62 -6.64 -11.84
CA TRP A 55 -2.79 -6.29 -11.02
C TRP A 55 -2.50 -5.46 -9.77
N THR A 56 -1.50 -4.59 -9.87
CA THR A 56 -1.17 -3.61 -8.82
C THR A 56 -2.00 -2.35 -9.01
N PHE A 57 -2.28 -1.61 -7.92
CA PHE A 57 -2.99 -0.35 -8.05
C PHE A 57 -2.08 0.73 -8.64
N ARG A 58 -2.66 1.57 -9.49
CA ARG A 58 -1.99 2.63 -10.26
C ARG A 58 -2.19 4.01 -9.66
N GLU A 59 -3.34 4.23 -9.07
CA GLU A 59 -3.79 5.54 -8.62
C GLU A 59 -4.92 5.39 -7.62
N ALA A 60 -5.02 6.39 -6.76
CA ALA A 60 -6.08 6.51 -5.77
C ALA A 60 -6.55 7.96 -5.66
N TRP A 61 -7.84 8.13 -5.42
CA TRP A 61 -8.50 9.41 -5.24
C TRP A 61 -9.31 9.43 -3.97
N TYR A 62 -9.44 10.63 -3.41
CA TYR A 62 -10.30 10.92 -2.28
C TYR A 62 -11.06 12.21 -2.57
N LYS A 63 -12.40 12.17 -2.51
CA LYS A 63 -13.26 13.32 -2.86
C LYS A 63 -12.92 13.94 -4.23
N ARG A 64 -12.65 13.08 -5.21
CA ARG A 64 -12.25 13.41 -6.59
C ARG A 64 -10.85 14.04 -6.73
N LYS A 65 -10.06 14.09 -5.65
CA LYS A 65 -8.67 14.56 -5.67
C LYS A 65 -7.71 13.39 -5.69
N GLN A 66 -6.80 13.36 -6.66
CA GLN A 66 -5.81 12.28 -6.75
C GLN A 66 -4.77 12.47 -5.66
N PHE A 67 -4.54 11.45 -4.84
CA PHE A 67 -3.51 11.48 -3.80
C PHE A 67 -2.40 10.45 -4.05
N LEU A 68 -2.67 9.39 -4.83
CA LEU A 68 -1.63 8.51 -5.37
C LEU A 68 -1.60 8.62 -6.90
N SER A 69 -0.42 8.92 -7.45
CA SER A 69 -0.16 9.27 -8.86
C SER A 69 0.07 8.03 -9.74
N THR A 70 -0.24 8.17 -11.03
CA THR A 70 -0.05 7.16 -12.10
C THR A 70 1.36 7.11 -12.68
N SER A 71 2.26 8.01 -12.28
CA SER A 71 3.61 8.16 -12.83
C SER A 71 4.56 6.98 -12.54
N GLY A 72 4.07 5.94 -11.89
CA GLY A 72 4.72 4.65 -11.80
C GLY A 72 3.79 3.58 -11.20
N TRP A 73 4.38 2.70 -10.41
CA TRP A 73 3.71 1.55 -9.82
C TRP A 73 3.84 1.56 -8.29
N GLN A 74 2.86 0.97 -7.59
CA GLN A 74 2.66 1.23 -6.16
C GLN A 74 2.91 0.02 -5.22
N GLN A 75 3.43 -1.09 -5.77
CA GLN A 75 3.51 -2.39 -5.09
C GLN A 75 4.94 -2.93 -5.06
N PRO A 76 5.19 -4.09 -4.39
CA PRO A 76 6.54 -4.58 -4.17
C PRO A 76 7.38 -4.74 -5.44
N VAL A 77 8.66 -4.41 -5.31
CA VAL A 77 9.70 -4.61 -6.33
C VAL A 77 10.97 -5.08 -5.63
N LEU A 78 11.60 -6.11 -6.17
CA LEU A 78 12.89 -6.60 -5.70
C LEU A 78 14.01 -6.21 -6.65
N ASN A 79 15.20 -6.01 -6.10
CA ASN A 79 16.43 -5.85 -6.87
C ASN A 79 17.27 -7.12 -6.75
N GLU A 80 17.52 -7.73 -7.89
CA GLU A 80 18.19 -9.01 -8.00
C GLU A 80 19.71 -8.85 -8.16
N ALA A 81 20.48 -9.72 -7.50
CA ALA A 81 21.92 -9.85 -7.61
C ALA A 81 22.30 -10.78 -8.77
N GLY A 82 23.50 -10.60 -9.34
CA GLY A 82 24.00 -11.46 -10.41
C GLY A 82 23.30 -11.28 -11.77
N VAL A 83 22.43 -10.27 -11.91
CA VAL A 83 21.82 -9.93 -13.20
C VAL A 83 22.87 -9.37 -14.16
N PRO A 84 22.99 -9.89 -15.40
CA PRO A 84 23.96 -9.40 -16.37
C PRO A 84 23.81 -7.91 -16.68
N LYS A 85 24.94 -7.22 -16.90
CA LYS A 85 24.96 -5.80 -17.30
C LYS A 85 24.10 -5.58 -18.55
N GLY A 86 23.26 -4.54 -18.52
CA GLY A 86 22.35 -4.21 -19.62
C GLY A 86 20.99 -4.92 -19.56
N LYS A 87 20.77 -5.76 -18.55
CA LYS A 87 19.44 -6.29 -18.20
C LYS A 87 18.88 -5.52 -17.00
N ASP A 88 17.57 -5.38 -16.94
CA ASP A 88 16.89 -4.77 -15.79
C ASP A 88 17.13 -5.66 -14.56
N ALA A 89 17.70 -5.13 -13.48
CA ALA A 89 17.90 -5.90 -12.24
C ALA A 89 16.62 -5.95 -11.39
N PHE A 90 15.60 -5.17 -11.72
CA PHE A 90 14.35 -5.13 -10.98
C PHE A 90 13.38 -6.21 -11.46
N LEU A 91 12.64 -6.77 -10.51
CA LEU A 91 11.62 -7.77 -10.74
C LEU A 91 10.43 -7.48 -9.82
N GLY A 92 9.23 -7.66 -10.34
CA GLY A 92 8.00 -7.32 -9.65
C GLY A 92 7.22 -6.23 -10.35
N THR A 93 6.51 -5.43 -9.56
CA THR A 93 5.49 -4.52 -10.05
C THR A 93 5.97 -3.62 -11.20
N GLY A 94 5.43 -3.86 -12.40
CA GLY A 94 5.70 -3.06 -13.60
C GLY A 94 7.15 -3.13 -14.10
N HIS A 95 7.92 -4.09 -13.59
CA HIS A 95 9.23 -4.51 -14.05
C HIS A 95 9.13 -5.91 -14.65
N ARG A 96 10.25 -6.65 -14.66
CA ARG A 96 10.27 -8.04 -15.12
C ARG A 96 9.37 -8.94 -14.25
N ARG A 97 8.91 -10.03 -14.87
CA ARG A 97 8.33 -11.29 -14.35
C ARG A 97 7.92 -11.36 -12.86
N GLU A 98 6.85 -10.67 -12.50
CA GLU A 98 5.90 -11.20 -11.51
C GLU A 98 4.89 -12.08 -12.25
N THR A 99 4.83 -13.37 -11.91
CA THR A 99 3.84 -14.29 -12.46
C THR A 99 2.63 -14.31 -11.55
N VAL A 100 1.52 -13.71 -11.98
CA VAL A 100 0.25 -13.74 -11.24
C VAL A 100 -0.42 -15.09 -11.50
N GLU A 101 -0.58 -15.90 -10.45
CA GLU A 101 -1.24 -17.21 -10.53
C GLU A 101 -2.76 -17.06 -10.46
N SER A 102 -3.24 -16.18 -9.58
CA SER A 102 -4.67 -15.94 -9.41
C SER A 102 -4.94 -14.57 -8.84
N ILE A 103 -6.13 -14.06 -9.16
CA ILE A 103 -6.66 -12.82 -8.62
C ILE A 103 -8.14 -13.00 -8.27
N GLY A 104 -8.58 -12.33 -7.21
CA GLY A 104 -9.98 -12.26 -6.82
C GLY A 104 -10.32 -10.90 -6.25
N VAL A 105 -11.57 -10.49 -6.43
CA VAL A 105 -12.12 -9.31 -5.78
C VAL A 105 -13.23 -9.76 -4.86
N THR A 106 -13.12 -9.46 -3.57
CA THR A 106 -14.21 -9.66 -2.62
C THR A 106 -14.88 -8.33 -2.34
N VAL A 107 -16.21 -8.31 -2.39
CA VAL A 107 -17.02 -7.16 -2.02
C VAL A 107 -17.85 -7.52 -0.80
N SER A 108 -17.81 -6.70 0.24
CA SER A 108 -18.66 -6.86 1.41
C SER A 108 -19.28 -5.54 1.86
N GLU A 109 -20.30 -5.67 2.69
CA GLU A 109 -20.76 -4.58 3.56
C GLU A 109 -20.11 -4.74 4.95
N ALA A 110 -20.04 -3.65 5.70
CA ALA A 110 -19.52 -3.69 7.07
C ALA A 110 -20.33 -4.69 7.92
N GLY A 111 -19.64 -5.68 8.48
CA GLY A 111 -20.25 -6.72 9.32
C GLY A 111 -20.95 -7.85 8.56
N LYS A 112 -20.87 -7.92 7.22
CA LYS A 112 -21.43 -9.02 6.42
C LYS A 112 -20.33 -9.85 5.75
N PRO A 113 -20.56 -11.15 5.48
CA PRO A 113 -19.67 -11.96 4.65
C PRO A 113 -19.49 -11.32 3.27
N GLY A 114 -18.28 -11.40 2.73
CA GLY A 114 -17.99 -10.91 1.39
C GLY A 114 -18.41 -11.88 0.30
N HIS A 115 -18.80 -11.33 -0.84
CA HIS A 115 -19.03 -12.07 -2.08
C HIS A 115 -17.82 -11.91 -2.99
N ALA A 116 -17.32 -13.02 -3.52
CA ALA A 116 -16.21 -13.01 -4.48
C ALA A 116 -16.73 -12.75 -5.90
N TYR A 117 -16.01 -11.92 -6.64
CA TYR A 117 -16.29 -11.54 -8.02
C TYR A 117 -15.08 -11.85 -8.90
N PRO A 118 -15.31 -12.39 -10.13
CA PRO A 118 -14.26 -12.45 -11.13
C PRO A 118 -13.77 -11.05 -11.46
N VAL A 119 -12.47 -10.91 -11.62
CA VAL A 119 -11.90 -9.67 -12.12
C VAL A 119 -12.19 -9.59 -13.61
N ALA A 120 -13.12 -8.72 -13.96
CA ALA A 120 -13.50 -8.42 -15.33
C ALA A 120 -13.40 -6.91 -15.57
N GLU A 121 -13.14 -6.53 -16.81
CA GLU A 121 -13.12 -5.13 -17.22
C GLU A 121 -14.48 -4.46 -16.92
N GLY A 122 -14.44 -3.23 -16.41
CA GLY A 122 -15.67 -2.45 -16.16
C GLY A 122 -16.46 -2.88 -14.92
N LEU A 123 -15.93 -3.78 -14.07
CA LEU A 123 -16.55 -4.09 -12.78
C LEU A 123 -16.64 -2.82 -11.92
N SER A 124 -17.84 -2.23 -11.89
CA SER A 124 -18.18 -1.08 -11.05
C SER A 124 -19.21 -1.54 -10.04
N VAL A 125 -18.77 -1.73 -8.80
CA VAL A 125 -19.64 -2.18 -7.72
C VAL A 125 -19.92 -0.97 -6.84
N THR A 126 -21.19 -0.55 -6.80
CA THR A 126 -21.63 0.66 -6.10
C THR A 126 -22.34 0.38 -4.78
N ASN A 127 -22.70 -0.89 -4.52
CA ASN A 127 -23.48 -1.28 -3.34
C ASN A 127 -22.65 -1.99 -2.26
N GLY A 128 -21.32 -2.05 -2.43
CA GLY A 128 -20.38 -2.57 -1.45
C GLY A 128 -19.65 -1.45 -0.72
N ASN A 129 -19.43 -1.60 0.58
CA ASN A 129 -18.62 -0.66 1.35
C ASN A 129 -17.16 -1.11 1.44
N ILE A 130 -16.84 -2.38 1.28
CA ILE A 130 -15.48 -2.88 1.44
C ILE A 130 -15.11 -3.72 0.22
N PHE A 131 -13.98 -3.39 -0.39
CA PHE A 131 -13.41 -4.07 -1.55
C PHE A 131 -12.06 -4.64 -1.16
N THR A 132 -11.83 -5.92 -1.39
CA THR A 132 -10.50 -6.52 -1.21
C THR A 132 -10.06 -7.12 -2.53
N VAL A 133 -9.01 -6.54 -3.11
CA VAL A 133 -8.31 -7.15 -4.25
C VAL A 133 -7.22 -8.06 -3.69
N ALA A 134 -7.41 -9.36 -3.86
CA ALA A 134 -6.46 -10.39 -3.42
C ALA A 134 -5.74 -10.97 -4.64
N LYS A 135 -4.41 -11.08 -4.56
CA LYS A 135 -3.56 -11.60 -5.63
C LYS A 135 -2.61 -12.65 -5.07
N LYS A 136 -2.44 -13.75 -5.79
CA LYS A 136 -1.39 -14.74 -5.57
C LYS A 136 -0.44 -14.71 -6.74
N SER A 137 0.86 -14.66 -6.45
CA SER A 137 1.89 -14.47 -7.46
C SER A 137 3.21 -15.15 -7.06
N LYS A 138 4.11 -15.26 -8.03
CA LYS A 138 5.48 -15.74 -7.85
C LYS A 138 6.47 -14.76 -8.49
N PHE A 139 7.54 -14.49 -7.77
CA PHE A 139 8.67 -13.74 -8.28
C PHE A 139 9.71 -14.72 -8.84
N ILE A 140 9.74 -14.85 -10.17
CA ILE A 140 10.55 -15.85 -10.88
C ILE A 140 11.58 -15.15 -11.75
N SER A 141 12.84 -15.32 -11.38
CA SER A 141 13.96 -14.86 -12.18
C SER A 141 14.32 -15.86 -13.28
N GLU A 142 14.69 -15.33 -14.45
CA GLU A 142 15.32 -16.10 -15.52
C GLU A 142 16.77 -16.52 -15.21
N PHE A 143 17.41 -15.86 -14.23
CA PHE A 143 18.81 -16.07 -13.84
C PHE A 143 18.94 -16.89 -12.55
N ASN A 144 18.04 -16.68 -11.61
CA ASN A 144 18.13 -17.23 -10.25
C ASN A 144 16.92 -18.10 -9.86
N GLY A 145 16.03 -18.39 -10.81
CA GLY A 145 14.87 -19.27 -10.58
C GLY A 145 13.78 -18.65 -9.71
N LEU A 146 13.05 -19.49 -8.97
CA LEU A 146 11.99 -19.03 -8.06
C LEU A 146 12.61 -18.37 -6.82
N LEU A 147 12.28 -17.09 -6.62
CA LEU A 147 12.76 -16.31 -5.48
C LEU A 147 11.73 -16.36 -4.34
N TYR A 148 10.54 -15.80 -4.56
CA TYR A 148 9.50 -15.75 -3.54
C TYR A 148 8.14 -16.14 -4.10
N GLU A 149 7.35 -16.79 -3.26
CA GLU A 149 5.90 -16.73 -3.38
C GLU A 149 5.40 -15.47 -2.71
N HIS A 150 4.36 -14.86 -3.28
CA HIS A 150 3.81 -13.60 -2.82
C HIS A 150 2.30 -13.60 -2.86
N ARG A 151 1.71 -13.05 -1.80
CA ARG A 151 0.28 -12.82 -1.70
C ARG A 151 0.06 -11.38 -1.27
N SER A 152 -0.83 -10.69 -1.97
CA SER A 152 -1.19 -9.31 -1.63
C SER A 152 -2.68 -9.16 -1.44
N TRP A 153 -3.04 -8.35 -0.46
CA TRP A 153 -4.40 -7.88 -0.25
C TRP A 153 -4.39 -6.37 -0.18
N VAL A 154 -5.20 -5.75 -1.04
CA VAL A 154 -5.45 -4.32 -0.99
C VAL A 154 -6.92 -4.12 -0.73
N THR A 155 -7.22 -3.68 0.49
CA THR A 155 -8.59 -3.45 0.96
C THR A 155 -8.91 -1.97 0.89
N LEU A 156 -9.96 -1.60 0.16
CA LEU A 156 -10.54 -0.26 0.14
C LEU A 156 -11.86 -0.23 0.90
N SER A 157 -12.01 0.71 1.83
CA SER A 157 -13.25 0.96 2.57
C SER A 157 -13.50 2.48 2.70
N PRO A 158 -14.63 2.94 3.28
CA PRO A 158 -14.85 4.36 3.52
C PRO A 158 -13.84 4.93 4.52
N ASP A 159 -13.21 4.06 5.32
CA ASP A 159 -12.21 4.43 6.31
C ASP A 159 -10.81 4.60 5.72
N GLY A 160 -10.54 4.13 4.50
CA GLY A 160 -9.24 4.23 3.84
C GLY A 160 -8.81 2.96 3.12
N ILE A 161 -7.51 2.89 2.84
CA ILE A 161 -6.85 1.77 2.18
C ILE A 161 -6.06 0.99 3.23
N HIS A 162 -6.12 -0.33 3.18
CA HIS A 162 -5.26 -1.21 3.95
C HIS A 162 -4.57 -2.18 3.01
N GLU A 163 -3.24 -2.15 3.00
CA GLU A 163 -2.41 -3.04 2.20
C GLU A 163 -1.74 -4.05 3.12
N ARG A 164 -1.75 -5.32 2.71
CA ARG A 164 -1.07 -6.43 3.38
C ARG A 164 -0.34 -7.26 2.34
N TYR A 165 0.95 -7.47 2.55
CA TYR A 165 1.82 -8.23 1.66
C TYR A 165 2.52 -9.34 2.44
N TRP A 166 2.25 -10.57 2.04
CA TRP A 166 2.88 -11.78 2.59
C TRP A 166 3.82 -12.37 1.55
N PHE A 167 4.94 -12.90 2.03
CA PHE A 167 5.96 -13.52 1.22
C PHE A 167 6.44 -14.82 1.87
N ARG A 168 6.83 -15.79 1.04
CA ARG A 168 7.58 -16.97 1.47
C ARG A 168 8.81 -17.13 0.59
N ALA A 169 9.97 -17.25 1.23
CA ALA A 169 11.22 -17.57 0.55
C ALA A 169 11.12 -18.98 -0.05
N ALA A 170 11.17 -19.10 -1.38
CA ALA A 170 10.73 -20.33 -2.06
C ALA A 170 11.83 -21.04 -2.87
N GLY A 171 13.07 -20.54 -2.85
CA GLY A 171 14.20 -21.19 -3.50
C GLY A 171 15.54 -20.65 -3.02
N GLU A 172 16.62 -21.34 -3.37
CA GLU A 172 18.00 -20.92 -3.05
C GLU A 172 18.34 -19.53 -3.63
N GLY A 173 17.66 -19.15 -4.71
CA GLY A 173 17.80 -17.85 -5.36
C GLY A 173 17.41 -16.64 -4.50
N THR A 174 16.70 -16.81 -3.38
CA THR A 174 16.40 -15.71 -2.44
C THR A 174 17.65 -15.03 -1.90
N THR A 175 18.75 -15.77 -1.80
CA THR A 175 20.06 -15.23 -1.42
C THR A 175 20.61 -14.24 -2.45
N ASN A 176 20.12 -14.30 -3.70
CA ASN A 176 20.48 -13.42 -4.80
C ASN A 176 19.53 -12.22 -4.92
N VAL A 177 19.00 -11.71 -3.81
CA VAL A 177 18.22 -10.47 -3.77
C VAL A 177 18.93 -9.44 -2.90
N ASN A 178 19.32 -8.32 -3.52
CA ASN A 178 20.08 -7.25 -2.85
C ASN A 178 19.22 -6.48 -1.84
N PHE A 179 17.98 -6.20 -2.23
CA PHE A 179 16.99 -5.52 -1.41
C PHE A 179 15.58 -5.69 -1.99
N MET A 180 14.56 -5.46 -1.15
CA MET A 180 13.16 -5.42 -1.58
C MET A 180 12.53 -4.10 -1.14
N TYR A 181 11.86 -3.42 -2.07
CA TYR A 181 10.90 -2.37 -1.75
C TYR A 181 9.57 -3.05 -1.48
N VAL A 182 9.10 -3.00 -0.24
CA VAL A 182 7.82 -3.61 0.15
C VAL A 182 6.67 -2.66 -0.15
N PHE A 183 6.81 -1.40 0.25
CA PHE A 183 5.88 -0.34 -0.11
C PHE A 183 6.61 0.69 -0.96
N MET A 184 5.95 1.15 -2.01
CA MET A 184 6.41 2.21 -2.89
C MET A 184 5.20 3.07 -3.23
N HIS A 185 4.97 4.16 -2.51
CA HIS A 185 3.82 5.02 -2.79
C HIS A 185 4.23 6.27 -3.55
N ILE A 186 3.59 6.54 -4.67
CA ILE A 186 3.89 7.66 -5.56
C ILE A 186 2.82 8.73 -5.44
N PHE A 187 3.23 9.97 -5.26
CA PHE A 187 2.36 11.14 -5.14
C PHE A 187 2.95 12.31 -5.94
N ARG A 188 2.16 13.35 -6.19
CA ARG A 188 2.51 14.43 -7.13
C ARG A 188 3.60 15.34 -6.57
N ASN A 189 4.32 16.07 -7.44
CA ASN A 189 5.27 17.11 -7.00
C ASN A 189 4.61 18.28 -6.26
N SER A 190 3.30 18.46 -6.42
CA SER A 190 2.52 19.41 -5.63
C SER A 190 2.40 19.00 -4.16
N THR A 191 2.64 17.74 -3.81
CA THR A 191 2.85 17.32 -2.41
C THR A 191 4.19 17.85 -1.91
N LYS A 192 4.15 18.82 -0.99
CA LYS A 192 5.35 19.56 -0.56
C LYS A 192 5.73 19.33 0.89
N GLN A 193 4.82 18.91 1.75
CA GLN A 193 5.08 18.88 3.19
C GLN A 193 4.97 17.47 3.73
N TRP A 194 5.83 17.12 4.68
CA TRP A 194 5.72 15.85 5.40
C TRP A 194 6.11 15.96 6.87
N VAL A 195 5.45 15.12 7.67
CA VAL A 195 5.77 14.89 9.09
C VAL A 195 5.79 13.39 9.33
N VAL A 196 6.75 12.88 10.07
CA VAL A 196 6.82 11.46 10.43
C VAL A 196 6.98 11.30 11.93
N GLY A 197 6.71 10.10 12.43
CA GLY A 197 7.11 9.71 13.77
C GLY A 197 7.32 8.21 13.93
N ASP A 198 8.02 7.85 15.00
CA ASP A 198 8.36 6.47 15.35
C ASP A 198 7.58 5.96 16.58
N ASP A 199 7.85 4.72 17.00
CA ASP A 199 7.22 4.11 18.18
C ASP A 199 7.75 4.69 19.52
N LYS A 200 8.82 5.49 19.49
CA LYS A 200 9.38 6.18 20.67
C LYS A 200 8.80 7.59 20.86
N GLY A 201 7.98 8.05 19.92
CA GLY A 201 7.41 9.40 19.92
C GLY A 201 8.36 10.45 19.35
N GLU A 202 9.50 10.05 18.78
CA GLU A 202 10.35 10.97 18.04
C GLU A 202 9.64 11.36 16.74
N THR A 203 9.72 12.64 16.38
CA THR A 203 9.11 13.16 15.15
C THR A 203 10.14 13.91 14.32
N ALA A 204 9.93 13.93 13.01
CA ALA A 204 10.68 14.76 12.09
C ALA A 204 9.73 15.41 11.07
N ARG A 205 10.08 16.61 10.63
CA ARG A 205 9.35 17.37 9.62
C ARG A 205 10.35 17.93 8.62
N ASP A 206 9.99 17.92 7.34
CA ASP A 206 10.70 18.63 6.29
C ASP A 206 9.74 18.82 5.10
N GLU A 207 10.29 19.29 3.99
CA GLU A 207 9.60 19.43 2.72
C GLU A 207 10.20 18.52 1.65
N PHE A 208 9.41 18.24 0.62
CA PHE A 208 9.91 17.59 -0.60
C PHE A 208 10.69 18.58 -1.43
N LYS A 209 11.87 18.15 -1.89
CA LYS A 209 12.74 18.90 -2.79
C LYS A 209 12.54 18.33 -4.20
N ASP A 210 12.74 19.10 -5.25
CA ASP A 210 12.60 18.61 -6.64
C ASP A 210 14.01 18.33 -7.23
N ASP A 211 14.88 17.67 -6.47
CA ASP A 211 16.35 17.63 -6.67
C ASP A 211 16.94 16.23 -6.87
N MET A 212 16.09 15.22 -7.08
CA MET A 212 16.41 13.79 -7.24
C MET A 212 17.03 13.12 -5.99
N SER A 213 17.07 13.80 -4.84
CA SER A 213 17.67 13.28 -3.61
C SER A 213 16.78 12.28 -2.86
N PHE A 214 17.37 11.55 -1.92
CA PHE A 214 16.61 10.78 -0.92
C PHE A 214 16.67 11.48 0.43
N SER A 215 15.51 11.82 1.00
CA SER A 215 15.36 12.35 2.36
C SER A 215 14.76 11.29 3.31
N LEU A 216 14.52 11.69 4.57
CA LEU A 216 14.07 10.85 5.70
C LEU A 216 15.07 9.79 6.16
N LYS A 217 15.33 8.75 5.37
CA LYS A 217 16.22 7.59 5.67
C LYS A 217 16.15 7.08 7.11
N LYS A 218 14.94 6.92 7.66
CA LYS A 218 14.68 6.50 9.05
C LYS A 218 13.65 5.40 9.09
N ASP A 219 13.64 4.61 10.16
CA ASP A 219 12.50 3.75 10.47
C ASP A 219 11.42 4.66 11.07
N ILE A 220 10.19 4.50 10.60
CA ILE A 220 9.05 5.28 11.06
C ILE A 220 7.90 4.33 11.35
N ARG A 221 7.01 4.78 12.22
CA ARG A 221 5.75 4.12 12.50
C ARG A 221 4.61 4.67 11.65
N TRP A 222 4.67 5.98 11.38
CA TRP A 222 3.65 6.68 10.61
C TRP A 222 4.26 7.88 9.87
N ALA A 223 3.59 8.31 8.81
CA ALA A 223 3.90 9.52 8.07
C ALA A 223 2.62 10.28 7.72
N PHE A 224 2.68 11.59 7.75
CA PHE A 224 1.74 12.48 7.10
C PHE A 224 2.44 13.15 5.93
N ILE A 225 1.77 13.22 4.79
CA ILE A 225 2.22 14.02 3.65
C ILE A 225 1.06 14.87 3.15
N TYR A 226 1.35 16.06 2.64
CA TYR A 226 0.31 17.02 2.28
C TYR A 226 0.62 17.79 0.99
N ASP A 227 -0.41 17.92 0.17
CA ASP A 227 -0.46 18.69 -1.06
C ASP A 227 -1.25 19.98 -0.83
N PRO A 228 -0.59 21.14 -0.68
CA PRO A 228 -1.28 22.42 -0.48
C PRO A 228 -2.04 22.91 -1.72
N ILE A 229 -1.70 22.46 -2.92
CA ILE A 229 -2.40 22.89 -4.15
C ILE A 229 -3.71 22.14 -4.30
N GLU A 230 -3.66 20.82 -4.11
CA GLU A 230 -4.83 19.97 -4.16
C GLU A 230 -5.57 19.90 -2.81
N THR A 231 -5.09 20.57 -1.76
CA THR A 231 -5.70 20.58 -0.42
C THR A 231 -6.01 19.18 0.13
N VAL A 232 -5.19 18.20 -0.24
CA VAL A 232 -5.34 16.78 0.13
C VAL A 232 -4.09 16.30 0.84
N GLY A 233 -4.28 15.57 1.93
CA GLY A 233 -3.18 14.93 2.64
C GLY A 233 -3.41 13.44 2.82
N ILE A 234 -2.33 12.75 3.19
CA ILE A 234 -2.28 11.30 3.35
C ILE A 234 -1.65 11.00 4.71
N VAL A 235 -2.24 10.05 5.42
CA VAL A 235 -1.74 9.46 6.66
C VAL A 235 -1.39 8.00 6.39
N TYR A 236 -0.11 7.67 6.51
CA TYR A 236 0.41 6.31 6.51
C TYR A 236 0.59 5.85 7.95
N VAL A 237 0.14 4.63 8.27
CA VAL A 237 0.36 4.01 9.58
C VAL A 237 0.69 2.54 9.39
N TYR A 238 1.89 2.15 9.80
CA TYR A 238 2.27 0.75 9.92
C TYR A 238 1.66 0.15 11.21
N PRO A 239 1.43 -1.17 11.34
CA PRO A 239 0.97 -1.80 12.58
C PRO A 239 2.09 -2.01 13.60
N ARG A 240 3.35 -1.86 13.18
CA ARG A 240 4.57 -1.80 13.98
C ARG A 240 5.62 -1.00 13.22
N MET A 241 6.61 -0.44 13.90
CA MET A 241 7.79 0.05 13.20
C MET A 241 8.49 -1.15 12.52
N TYR A 242 8.63 -1.09 11.21
CA TYR A 242 9.41 -2.05 10.45
C TYR A 242 10.85 -1.58 10.37
N GLU A 243 11.78 -2.51 10.61
CA GLU A 243 13.21 -2.25 10.39
C GLU A 243 13.49 -2.27 8.88
N GLY A 244 13.93 -1.12 8.37
CA GLY A 244 14.42 -1.00 7.02
C GLY A 244 15.88 -1.44 6.88
N ARG A 245 16.33 -1.60 5.64
CA ARG A 245 17.72 -2.00 5.36
C ARG A 245 18.71 -0.96 5.86
N SER A 246 19.90 -1.41 6.27
CA SER A 246 20.99 -0.51 6.64
C SER A 246 21.32 0.47 5.50
N GLY A 247 21.43 1.76 5.82
CA GLY A 247 21.68 2.84 4.86
C GLY A 247 20.47 3.27 4.01
N PHE A 248 19.38 2.48 4.00
CA PHE A 248 18.16 2.80 3.25
C PHE A 248 16.93 2.20 3.95
N LYS A 249 16.16 3.05 4.63
CA LYS A 249 15.01 2.66 5.46
C LYS A 249 13.70 3.15 4.82
N ASN A 250 12.75 3.66 5.62
CA ASN A 250 11.74 4.52 5.01
C ASN A 250 12.42 5.76 4.45
N SER A 251 12.18 6.03 3.16
CA SER A 251 12.86 7.11 2.46
C SER A 251 11.90 7.81 1.52
N PHE A 252 12.00 9.13 1.47
CA PHE A 252 11.30 9.94 0.49
C PHE A 252 12.23 10.21 -0.70
N TRP A 253 11.82 9.83 -1.91
CA TRP A 253 12.52 10.19 -3.13
C TRP A 253 11.92 11.48 -3.70
N ASN A 254 12.75 12.51 -3.69
CA ASN A 254 12.49 13.89 -4.11
C ASN A 254 12.65 14.05 -5.62
N ARG A 255 11.80 13.45 -6.47
CA ARG A 255 12.02 13.50 -7.93
C ARG A 255 11.45 14.79 -8.52
N ASN A 256 11.96 15.19 -9.67
CA ASN A 256 11.49 16.40 -10.37
C ASN A 256 10.18 16.21 -11.16
N TYR A 257 9.55 15.03 -11.09
CA TYR A 257 8.30 14.72 -11.81
C TYR A 257 7.24 13.98 -10.99
N ASP A 258 7.62 13.34 -9.88
CA ASP A 258 6.72 12.93 -8.80
C ASP A 258 7.55 12.80 -7.50
N ASN A 259 6.91 12.49 -6.38
CA ASN A 259 7.59 12.09 -5.16
C ASN A 259 7.23 10.64 -4.80
N LYS A 260 8.11 9.97 -4.06
CA LYS A 260 7.86 8.60 -3.60
C LYS A 260 8.18 8.37 -2.14
N LEU A 261 7.33 7.62 -1.45
CA LEU A 261 7.66 6.96 -0.19
C LEU A 261 8.09 5.52 -0.48
N TYR A 262 9.25 5.12 0.03
CA TYR A 262 9.71 3.75 0.02
C TYR A 262 9.78 3.17 1.43
N LEU A 263 9.50 1.88 1.56
CA LEU A 263 10.06 1.02 2.61
C LEU A 263 10.97 -0.02 1.96
N GLN A 264 12.28 0.09 2.15
CA GLN A 264 13.25 -0.92 1.71
C GLN A 264 13.65 -1.83 2.87
N ILE A 265 13.66 -3.14 2.65
CA ILE A 265 14.05 -4.14 3.63
C ILE A 265 15.27 -4.95 3.15
N ASP A 266 15.94 -5.64 4.09
CA ASP A 266 16.80 -6.77 3.77
C ASP A 266 15.92 -8.01 3.51
N PRO A 267 15.95 -8.58 2.29
CA PRO A 267 15.07 -9.66 1.90
C PRO A 267 15.70 -11.04 2.18
N LYS A 268 16.95 -11.10 2.69
CA LYS A 268 17.61 -12.37 3.00
C LYS A 268 16.82 -13.12 4.06
N ARG A 269 16.35 -14.29 3.66
CA ARG A 269 15.47 -15.16 4.43
C ARG A 269 15.90 -16.60 4.19
N LYS A 270 15.74 -17.46 5.19
CA LYS A 270 15.94 -18.90 5.02
C LYS A 270 14.86 -19.44 4.09
N MET A 271 15.15 -20.54 3.39
CA MET A 271 14.13 -21.23 2.61
C MET A 271 12.92 -21.56 3.50
N ASP A 272 11.72 -21.39 2.95
CA ASP A 272 10.42 -21.51 3.60
C ASP A 272 10.12 -20.51 4.73
N GLU A 273 11.03 -19.57 5.01
CA GLU A 273 10.74 -18.49 5.94
C GLU A 273 9.68 -17.56 5.35
N GLU A 274 8.64 -17.33 6.15
CA GLU A 274 7.52 -16.46 5.83
C GLU A 274 7.66 -15.11 6.52
N PHE A 275 7.22 -14.05 5.86
CA PHE A 275 7.21 -12.72 6.44
C PHE A 275 6.12 -11.85 5.82
N GLU A 276 5.71 -10.83 6.57
CA GLU A 276 4.55 -10.02 6.23
C GLU A 276 4.72 -8.56 6.65
N TYR A 277 4.14 -7.69 5.82
CA TYR A 277 4.08 -6.26 6.03
C TYR A 277 2.68 -5.73 5.75
N GLU A 278 2.27 -4.73 6.53
CA GLU A 278 1.00 -4.07 6.36
C GLU A 278 1.15 -2.56 6.48
N VAL A 279 0.31 -1.81 5.78
CA VAL A 279 0.19 -0.36 5.95
C VAL A 279 -1.26 0.06 5.78
N THR A 280 -1.69 0.97 6.63
CA THR A 280 -2.96 1.68 6.48
C THR A 280 -2.69 3.05 5.89
N VAL A 281 -3.41 3.41 4.84
CA VAL A 281 -3.30 4.68 4.14
C VAL A 281 -4.66 5.37 4.18
N LYS A 282 -4.72 6.57 4.76
CA LYS A 282 -5.95 7.37 4.83
C LYS A 282 -5.72 8.75 4.23
N ALA A 283 -6.62 9.18 3.36
CA ALA A 283 -6.63 10.53 2.82
C ALA A 283 -7.53 11.45 3.65
N PHE A 284 -7.24 12.75 3.59
CA PHE A 284 -8.06 13.81 4.20
C PHE A 284 -8.00 15.08 3.37
N ILE A 285 -8.99 15.96 3.56
CA ILE A 285 -8.99 17.31 3.00
C ILE A 285 -8.71 18.29 4.13
N SER A 286 -7.89 19.31 3.86
CA SER A 286 -7.64 20.40 4.79
C SER A 286 -7.09 21.62 4.08
N GLU A 287 -7.25 22.79 4.71
CA GLU A 287 -6.53 24.00 4.33
C GLU A 287 -5.05 23.91 4.70
N ALA A 288 -4.20 24.62 3.97
CA ALA A 288 -2.75 24.49 4.07
C ALA A 288 -2.17 24.91 5.43
N GLU A 289 -2.86 25.75 6.19
CA GLU A 289 -2.41 26.20 7.51
C GLU A 289 -2.80 25.21 8.62
N LEU A 290 -3.73 24.30 8.35
CA LEU A 290 -4.38 23.46 9.37
C LEU A 290 -4.23 21.96 9.12
N TRP A 291 -3.53 21.55 8.07
CA TRP A 291 -3.52 20.16 7.58
C TRP A 291 -3.07 19.10 8.60
N GLU A 292 -2.21 19.46 9.56
CA GLU A 292 -1.80 18.54 10.61
C GLU A 292 -2.91 18.20 11.61
N VAL A 293 -3.92 19.06 11.77
CA VAL A 293 -5.03 18.85 12.70
C VAL A 293 -5.85 17.61 12.32
N PRO A 294 -6.43 17.50 11.10
CA PRO A 294 -7.11 16.28 10.69
C PRO A 294 -6.17 15.08 10.63
N ALA A 295 -4.90 15.26 10.21
CA ALA A 295 -3.93 14.17 10.18
C ALA A 295 -3.72 13.52 11.56
N LYS A 296 -3.52 14.34 12.61
CA LYS A 296 -3.38 13.87 14.00
C LYS A 296 -4.65 13.22 14.52
N LYS A 297 -5.83 13.78 14.20
CA LYS A 297 -7.13 13.18 14.55
C LYS A 297 -7.31 11.81 13.93
N ILE A 298 -6.84 11.60 12.70
CA ILE A 298 -6.85 10.30 12.01
C ILE A 298 -5.86 9.33 12.63
N LEU A 299 -4.65 9.78 12.97
CA LEU A 299 -3.58 8.96 13.53
C LEU A 299 -3.92 8.38 14.91
N ALA A 300 -4.46 9.21 15.81
CA ALA A 300 -4.66 8.84 17.21
C ALA A 300 -5.38 7.49 17.42
N PRO A 301 -6.54 7.21 16.79
CA PRO A 301 -7.23 5.93 16.94
C PRO A 301 -6.53 4.75 16.22
N LEU A 302 -5.54 5.01 15.36
CA LEU A 302 -4.77 3.97 14.66
C LEU A 302 -3.56 3.50 15.47
N LEU A 303 -2.94 4.38 16.26
CA LEU A 303 -1.82 4.02 17.15
C LEU A 303 -2.29 3.29 18.42
N GLY A 304 -3.51 3.56 18.89
CA GLY A 304 -4.09 2.91 20.08
C GLY A 304 -4.52 1.46 19.89
N ARG A 305 -4.44 0.92 18.67
CA ARG A 305 -4.80 -0.46 18.33
C ARG A 305 -3.58 -1.35 18.55
N LYS A 306 -3.50 -1.98 19.73
CA LYS A 306 -2.54 -3.06 20.02
C LYS A 306 -3.13 -4.42 19.63
#